data_AF-A0A0A2LYG9-F1
#
_entry.id   AF-A0A0A2LYG9-F1
#
_cell.length_a   1.000
_cell.length_b   1.000
_cell.length_c   1.000
_cell.angle_alpha   90.00
_cell.angle_beta   90.00
_cell.angle_gamma   90.00
#
_symmetry.space_group_name_H-M   'P 1'
#
loop_
_entity.id
_entity.type
_entity.pdbx_description
1 polymer ?
#
loop_
_entity_poly.entity_id
_entity_poly.type
_entity_poly.pdbx_seq_one_letter_code
_entity_poly.pdbx_strand_id
1 'polypeptide(L)'
;MSNKTNDLRRVTTWGNTHLVKAESPEEAYKKGLKIGKEKEYKFINANHKEMQWSFVGIGDLLPIYENIEDGAELMWTDYGDISNKRANRFAISKDELIGNIKNKEK
;
A
#
# COMPACT_ATOMS: atom_id res chain seq x y z
N MET A 1 17.08 -18.81 11.23
CA MET A 1 16.50 -17.47 11.45
C MET A 1 17.19 -16.50 10.51
N SER A 2 16.49 -15.55 9.87
CA SER A 2 17.20 -14.57 9.02
C SER A 2 18.04 -13.66 9.91
N ASN A 3 19.32 -13.46 9.60
CA ASN A 3 20.17 -12.55 10.34
C ASN A 3 19.59 -11.12 10.27
N LYS A 4 19.05 -10.61 11.38
CA LYS A 4 18.41 -9.28 11.43
C LYS A 4 19.42 -8.13 11.28
N THR A 5 20.71 -8.39 11.40
CA THR A 5 21.78 -7.38 11.24
C THR A 5 22.30 -7.25 9.81
N ASN A 6 21.84 -8.10 8.88
CA ASN A 6 22.19 -7.99 7.47
C ASN A 6 21.12 -7.21 6.72
N ASP A 7 21.43 -5.98 6.33
CA ASP A 7 20.52 -5.08 5.60
C ASP A 7 20.23 -5.56 4.17
N LEU A 8 21.06 -6.43 3.60
CA LEU A 8 20.85 -7.02 2.27
C LEU A 8 19.93 -8.26 2.28
N ARG A 9 19.38 -8.62 3.45
CA ARG A 9 18.47 -9.77 3.55
C ARG A 9 17.19 -9.49 2.75
N ARG A 10 16.72 -10.51 2.02
CA ARG A 10 15.44 -10.42 1.31
C ARG A 10 14.30 -10.63 2.31
N VAL A 11 13.33 -9.73 2.28
CA VAL A 11 12.08 -9.82 3.06
C VAL A 11 10.89 -9.67 2.11
N THR A 12 9.77 -10.28 2.47
CA THR A 12 8.51 -10.02 1.78
C THR A 12 7.92 -8.73 2.31
N THR A 13 7.61 -7.79 1.43
CA THR A 13 7.09 -6.46 1.77
C THR A 13 5.79 -6.22 1.00
N TRP A 14 4.84 -5.57 1.66
CA TRP A 14 3.56 -5.17 1.08
C TRP A 14 3.30 -3.70 1.38
N GLY A 15 2.62 -3.03 0.44
CA GLY A 15 2.06 -1.69 0.64
C GLY A 15 0.54 -1.77 0.75
N ASN A 16 -0.03 -1.13 1.77
CA ASN A 16 -1.47 -1.09 2.00
C ASN A 16 -1.91 0.37 2.09
N THR A 17 -2.84 0.77 1.22
CA THR A 17 -3.45 2.11 1.27
C THR A 17 -4.73 2.04 2.10
N HIS A 18 -4.87 2.93 3.07
CA HIS A 18 -6.02 3.02 3.96
C HIS A 18 -6.64 4.41 3.89
N LEU A 19 -7.96 4.46 3.72
CA LEU A 19 -8.72 5.69 3.86
C LEU A 19 -8.97 5.98 5.35
N VAL A 20 -8.64 7.20 5.78
CA VAL A 20 -8.91 7.68 7.14
C VAL A 20 -9.57 9.05 7.07
N LYS A 21 -10.66 9.23 7.84
CA LYS A 21 -11.24 10.56 8.07
C LYS A 21 -10.47 11.23 9.21
N ALA A 22 -9.96 12.43 8.97
CA ALA A 22 -9.20 13.22 9.94
C ALA A 22 -9.38 14.72 9.66
N GLU A 23 -9.26 15.55 10.70
CA GLU A 23 -9.37 17.01 10.61
C GLU A 23 -8.02 17.68 10.29
N SER A 24 -6.91 16.94 10.40
CA SER A 24 -5.56 17.41 10.11
C SER A 24 -4.64 16.29 9.60
N PRO A 25 -3.56 16.62 8.85
CA PRO A 25 -2.55 15.65 8.45
C PRO A 25 -1.90 14.92 9.64
N GLU A 26 -1.68 15.60 10.76
CA GLU A 26 -1.12 15.01 11.97
C GLU A 26 -2.03 13.95 12.58
N GLU A 27 -3.35 14.21 12.59
CA GLU A 27 -4.33 13.23 13.05
C GLU A 27 -4.41 12.04 12.10
N ALA A 28 -4.38 12.28 10.78
CA ALA A 28 -4.35 11.22 9.77
C ALA A 28 -3.11 10.33 9.95
N TYR A 29 -1.93 10.93 10.16
CA TYR A 29 -0.69 10.21 10.42
C TYR A 29 -0.78 9.36 11.69
N LYS A 30 -1.29 9.91 12.80
CA LYS A 30 -1.51 9.16 14.05
C LYS A 30 -2.45 7.96 13.85
N LYS A 31 -3.55 8.15 13.10
CA LYS A 31 -4.49 7.08 12.76
C LYS A 31 -3.83 6.00 11.91
N GLY A 32 -3.07 6.39 10.89
CA GLY A 32 -2.29 5.47 10.05
C GLY A 32 -1.27 4.66 10.85
N LEU A 33 -0.54 5.31 11.77
CA LEU A 33 0.41 4.62 12.66
C LEU A 33 -0.28 3.58 13.55
N LYS A 34 -1.45 3.91 14.08
CA LYS A 34 -2.24 2.98 14.89
C LYS A 34 -2.64 1.75 14.06
N ILE A 35 -3.21 1.96 12.87
CA ILE A 35 -3.59 0.86 11.96
C ILE A 35 -2.38 -0.02 11.63
N GLY A 36 -1.24 0.57 11.29
CA GLY A 36 -0.02 -0.15 10.97
C GLY A 36 0.47 -1.03 12.12
N LYS A 37 0.57 -0.46 13.33
CA LYS A 37 1.02 -1.18 14.53
C LYS A 37 0.08 -2.30 14.93
N GLU A 38 -1.23 -2.12 14.80
CA GLU A 38 -2.23 -3.16 15.08
C GLU A 38 -2.13 -4.38 14.14
N LYS A 39 -1.47 -4.24 12.98
CA LYS A 39 -1.22 -5.33 12.05
C LYS A 39 0.08 -6.09 12.31
N GLU A 40 0.89 -5.65 13.28
CA GLU A 40 2.06 -6.41 13.69
C GLU A 40 1.63 -7.73 14.35
N TYR A 41 2.21 -8.83 13.89
CA TYR A 41 1.78 -10.14 14.31
C TYR A 41 2.95 -11.12 14.29
N LYS A 42 3.03 -11.97 15.31
CA LYS A 42 3.97 -13.09 15.37
C LYS A 42 3.20 -14.38 15.33
N PHE A 43 3.68 -15.33 14.53
CA PHE A 43 3.06 -16.64 14.43
C PHE A 43 4.08 -17.70 14.08
N ILE A 44 3.71 -18.95 14.32
CA ILE A 44 4.48 -20.12 13.92
C ILE A 44 3.87 -20.62 12.61
N ASN A 45 4.69 -20.77 11.57
CA ASN A 45 4.21 -21.32 10.30
C ASN A 45 4.11 -22.85 10.35
N ALA A 46 3.55 -23.47 9.30
CA ALA A 46 3.40 -24.93 9.18
C ALA A 46 4.73 -25.70 9.29
N ASN A 47 5.86 -25.04 9.07
CA ASN A 47 7.20 -25.61 9.17
C ASN A 47 7.84 -25.37 10.56
N HIS A 48 7.03 -25.03 11.58
CA HIS A 48 7.45 -24.77 12.95
C HIS A 48 8.50 -23.64 13.08
N LYS A 49 8.50 -22.68 12.14
CA LYS A 49 9.36 -21.50 12.19
C LYS A 49 8.58 -20.30 12.67
N GLU A 50 9.14 -19.57 13.63
CA GLU A 50 8.62 -18.27 14.06
C GLU A 50 8.77 -17.26 12.92
N MET A 51 7.64 -16.64 12.57
CA MET A 51 7.51 -15.58 11.58
C MET A 51 6.99 -14.33 12.28
N GLN A 52 7.37 -13.17 11.75
CA GLN A 52 6.94 -11.87 12.26
C GLN A 52 6.53 -10.98 11.09
N TRP A 53 5.36 -10.37 11.19
CA TRP A 53 4.97 -9.19 10.43
C TRP A 53 5.28 -7.96 11.27
N SER A 54 6.08 -7.06 10.70
CA SER A 54 6.49 -5.80 11.35
C SER A 54 6.03 -4.63 10.50
N PHE A 55 5.47 -3.63 11.15
CA PHE A 55 5.11 -2.39 10.51
C PHE A 55 6.37 -1.52 10.37
N VAL A 56 6.69 -1.12 9.14
CA VAL A 56 7.90 -0.33 8.86
C VAL A 56 7.62 1.17 9.00
N GLY A 57 6.46 1.63 8.52
CA GLY A 57 6.10 3.05 8.51
C GLY A 57 5.03 3.37 7.48
N ILE A 58 4.74 4.67 7.35
CA ILE A 58 3.84 5.23 6.34
C ILE A 58 4.71 5.77 5.20
N GLY A 59 4.48 5.29 3.98
CA GLY A 59 5.23 5.70 2.79
C GLY A 59 4.62 6.88 2.03
N ASP A 60 3.31 7.11 2.20
CA ASP A 60 2.57 8.16 1.51
C ASP A 60 1.36 8.62 2.35
N LEU A 61 0.99 9.90 2.22
CA LEU A 61 -0.16 10.51 2.88
C LEU A 61 -0.85 11.47 1.91
N LEU A 62 -1.90 10.96 1.25
CA LEU A 62 -2.65 11.69 0.22
C LEU A 62 -3.92 12.32 0.82
N PRO A 63 -4.07 13.67 0.80
CA PRO A 63 -5.30 14.32 1.21
C PRO A 63 -6.39 14.11 0.15
N ILE A 64 -7.61 13.83 0.60
CA ILE A 64 -8.80 13.79 -0.26
C ILE A 64 -9.67 14.98 0.10
N TYR A 65 -9.79 15.93 -0.82
CA TYR A 65 -10.48 17.20 -0.59
C TYR A 65 -11.99 17.10 -0.76
N GLU A 66 -12.43 16.17 -1.60
CA GLU A 66 -13.83 15.99 -1.96
C GLU A 66 -14.47 14.83 -1.20
N ASN A 67 -15.79 14.80 -1.16
CA ASN A 67 -16.48 13.63 -0.62
C ASN A 67 -16.24 12.43 -1.55
N ILE A 68 -15.99 11.26 -0.96
CA ILE A 68 -15.81 10.04 -1.74
C ILE A 68 -17.18 9.54 -2.15
N GLU A 69 -17.42 9.57 -3.45
CA GLU A 69 -18.60 9.05 -4.13
C GLU A 69 -18.20 8.30 -5.39
N ASP A 70 -19.17 7.66 -6.04
CA ASP A 70 -18.92 6.97 -7.31
C ASP A 70 -18.45 7.98 -8.36
N GLY A 71 -17.28 7.71 -8.95
CA GLY A 71 -16.64 8.62 -9.91
C GLY A 71 -15.77 9.73 -9.32
N ALA A 72 -15.63 9.82 -7.99
CA ALA A 72 -14.76 10.83 -7.36
C ALA A 72 -13.28 10.65 -7.73
N GLU A 73 -12.58 11.77 -7.99
CA GLU A 73 -11.14 11.76 -8.25
C GLU A 73 -10.36 11.63 -6.93
N LEU A 74 -9.48 10.64 -6.85
CA LEU A 74 -8.67 10.40 -5.64
C LEU A 74 -7.25 10.99 -5.75
N MET A 75 -6.70 11.06 -6.96
CA MET A 75 -5.34 11.52 -7.19
C MET A 75 -5.20 12.01 -8.63
N TRP A 76 -4.67 13.21 -8.78
CA TRP A 76 -4.23 13.76 -10.06
C TRP A 76 -2.71 13.86 -10.08
N THR A 77 -2.09 13.59 -11.24
CA THR A 77 -0.65 13.71 -11.42
C THR A 77 -0.35 14.33 -12.77
N ASP A 78 0.33 15.48 -12.76
CA ASP A 78 0.91 16.05 -13.98
C ASP A 78 2.17 15.26 -14.35
N TYR A 79 2.11 14.50 -15.44
CA TYR A 79 3.28 13.80 -15.97
C TYR A 79 4.16 14.72 -16.85
N GLY A 80 3.72 15.95 -17.15
CA GLY A 80 4.39 16.88 -18.05
C GLY A 80 4.36 16.44 -19.52
N ASP A 81 5.27 17.00 -20.32
CA ASP A 81 5.42 16.67 -21.73
C ASP A 81 6.15 15.32 -21.90
N ILE A 82 5.37 14.23 -21.90
CA ILE A 82 5.86 12.87 -22.17
C ILE A 82 5.56 12.44 -23.60
N SER A 83 6.46 11.64 -24.19
CA SER A 83 6.21 11.06 -25.51
C SER A 83 4.91 10.26 -25.55
N ASN A 84 4.18 10.31 -26.67
CA ASN A 84 2.98 9.52 -26.90
C ASN A 84 3.22 8.01 -26.67
N LYS A 85 4.41 7.51 -27.03
CA LYS A 85 4.81 6.11 -26.78
C LYS A 85 4.80 5.75 -25.28
N ARG A 86 5.19 6.68 -24.41
CA ARG A 86 5.14 6.48 -22.95
C ARG A 86 3.71 6.55 -22.44
N ALA A 87 2.92 7.53 -22.88
CA ALA A 87 1.52 7.68 -22.48
C ALA A 87 0.68 6.43 -22.82
N ASN A 88 0.85 5.88 -24.04
CA ASN A 88 0.13 4.68 -24.47
C ASN A 88 0.45 3.41 -23.67
N ARG A 89 1.52 3.39 -22.86
CA ARG A 89 1.84 2.25 -21.99
C ARG A 89 1.08 2.27 -20.66
N PHE A 90 0.38 3.35 -20.33
CA PHE A 90 -0.42 3.43 -19.11
C PHE A 90 -1.70 2.61 -19.20
N ALA A 91 -2.31 2.54 -20.38
CA ALA A 91 -3.48 1.71 -20.62
C ALA A 91 -3.05 0.25 -20.79
N ILE A 92 -3.62 -0.63 -19.97
CA ILE A 92 -3.55 -2.08 -20.12
C ILE A 92 -4.92 -2.64 -20.48
N SER A 93 -4.99 -3.90 -20.92
CA SER A 93 -6.25 -4.50 -21.37
C SER A 93 -7.24 -4.69 -20.22
N LYS A 94 -8.54 -4.72 -20.53
CA LYS A 94 -9.61 -5.00 -19.55
C LYS A 94 -9.38 -6.32 -18.83
N ASP A 95 -9.03 -7.37 -19.56
CA ASP A 95 -8.84 -8.70 -19.00
C ASP A 95 -7.64 -8.74 -18.06
N GLU A 96 -6.58 -7.98 -18.39
CA GLU A 96 -5.42 -7.80 -17.51
C GLU A 96 -5.77 -7.00 -16.26
N LEU A 97 -6.56 -5.92 -16.37
CA LEU A 97 -7.04 -5.15 -15.21
C LEU A 97 -7.83 -6.02 -14.23
N ILE A 98 -8.81 -6.76 -14.74
CA ILE A 98 -9.66 -7.63 -13.92
C ILE A 98 -8.83 -8.80 -13.35
N GLY A 99 -7.94 -9.40 -14.15
CA GLY A 99 -7.08 -10.50 -13.71
C GLY A 99 -6.06 -10.11 -12.63
N ASN A 100 -5.63 -8.85 -12.60
CA ASN A 100 -4.70 -8.34 -11.59
C ASN A 100 -5.35 -8.14 -10.20
N ILE A 101 -6.68 -8.05 -10.12
CA ILE A 101 -7.41 -8.02 -8.85
C ILE A 101 -7.39 -9.42 -8.25
N LYS A 102 -6.29 -9.79 -7.57
CA LYS A 102 -6.24 -11.03 -6.80
C LYS A 102 -7.16 -10.91 -5.59
N ASN A 103 -8.19 -11.76 -5.52
CA ASN A 103 -9.02 -11.92 -4.34
C ASN A 103 -8.14 -12.14 -3.10
N LYS A 104 -8.28 -11.28 -2.09
CA LYS A 104 -7.75 -11.48 -0.73
C LYS A 104 -8.56 -12.53 0.05
N GLU A 105 -9.13 -13.52 -0.64
CA GLU A 105 -9.80 -14.64 0.03
C GLU A 105 -8.79 -15.76 0.24
N LYS A 106 -8.17 -15.76 1.42
CA LYS A 106 -7.74 -16.95 2.16
C LYS A 106 -7.77 -16.63 3.65
#